data_AF-A0A9P7UJL8-F1
#
_entry.id   AF-A0A9P7UJL8-F1
#
_cell.length_a   1.000
_cell.length_b   1.000
_cell.length_c   1.000
_cell.angle_alpha   90.00
_cell.angle_beta   90.00
_cell.angle_gamma   90.00
#
_symmetry.space_group_name_H-M   'P 1'
#
loop_
_entity.id
_entity.type
_entity.pdbx_description
1 polymer ?
#
loop_
_entity_poly.entity_id
_entity_poly.type
_entity_poly.pdbx_seq_one_letter_code
_entity_poly.pdbx_strand_id
1 'polypeptide(L)'
;MSSTNGSITAKQCEHLEDLQNLFITALRTKVPSHADALEWRYRRTMTDFMWRQAPIEETQCCLGQLVETADEERIRSIFAKFLTAPTELPDQKTEAADTLCEVLGIARLIETNGRKPYRIWCASNDIMREAEICFEGDEDKAWFLADRIPSGIEVGGEAMAIRQQVETFVASEPKLSELVSSYYELCDMSEEAVEASRR
;
A
#
# COMPACT_ATOMS: atom_id res chain seq x y z
N MET A 1 4.44 -4.49 -33.52
CA MET A 1 4.93 -3.61 -32.45
C MET A 1 4.69 -4.34 -31.14
N SER A 2 5.76 -4.76 -30.48
CA SER A 2 5.68 -5.64 -29.30
C SER A 2 5.02 -4.91 -28.13
N SER A 3 3.94 -5.49 -27.63
CA SER A 3 3.34 -5.15 -26.34
C SER A 3 4.34 -5.52 -25.25
N THR A 4 5.10 -4.54 -24.74
CA THR A 4 5.80 -4.66 -23.47
C THR A 4 4.72 -4.69 -22.39
N ASN A 5 4.36 -5.89 -21.96
CA ASN A 5 3.51 -6.12 -20.79
C ASN A 5 4.04 -5.28 -19.63
N GLY A 6 3.18 -4.42 -19.05
CA GLY A 6 3.44 -3.53 -17.91
C GLY A 6 3.68 -4.26 -16.59
N SER A 7 4.46 -5.35 -16.60
CA SER A 7 4.91 -6.03 -15.40
C SER A 7 6.11 -5.28 -14.81
N ILE A 8 6.09 -5.03 -13.50
CA ILE A 8 7.30 -4.68 -12.75
C ILE A 8 8.37 -5.74 -13.07
N THR A 9 9.55 -5.30 -13.49
CA THR A 9 10.69 -6.18 -13.75
C THR A 9 11.34 -6.59 -12.43
N ALA A 10 12.02 -7.74 -12.38
CA ALA A 10 12.73 -8.19 -11.17
C ALA A 10 13.69 -7.12 -10.60
N LYS A 11 14.35 -6.36 -11.47
CA LYS A 11 15.22 -5.23 -11.10
C LYS A 11 14.48 -4.08 -10.43
N GLN A 12 13.23 -3.85 -10.80
CA GLN A 12 12.39 -2.81 -10.18
C GLN A 12 11.88 -3.28 -8.81
N CYS A 13 11.58 -4.57 -8.64
CA CYS A 13 11.29 -5.14 -7.33
C CYS A 13 12.49 -5.02 -6.38
N GLU A 14 13.70 -5.41 -6.84
CA GLU A 14 14.93 -5.28 -6.05
C GLU A 14 15.19 -3.82 -5.63
N HIS A 15 15.03 -2.86 -6.56
CA HIS A 15 15.19 -1.43 -6.25
C HIS A 15 14.16 -0.93 -5.22
N LEU A 16 12.91 -1.36 -5.34
CA LEU A 16 11.86 -1.03 -4.36
C LEU A 16 12.18 -1.62 -2.98
N GLU A 17 12.59 -2.89 -2.92
CA GLU A 17 12.97 -3.55 -1.68
C GLU A 17 14.16 -2.87 -1.02
N ASP A 18 15.21 -2.54 -1.78
CA ASP A 18 16.40 -1.83 -1.28
C ASP A 18 16.04 -0.45 -0.72
N LEU A 19 15.20 0.31 -1.42
CA LEU A 19 14.74 1.62 -0.97
C LEU A 19 13.88 1.52 0.29
N GLN A 20 12.94 0.57 0.33
CA GLN A 20 12.11 0.33 1.51
C GLN A 20 12.97 -0.08 2.71
N ASN A 21 13.90 -1.01 2.53
CA ASN A 21 14.80 -1.47 3.58
C ASN A 21 15.68 -0.34 4.09
N LEU A 22 16.21 0.51 3.21
CA LEU A 22 16.96 1.70 3.59
C LEU A 22 16.13 2.63 4.49
N PHE A 23 14.90 2.96 4.06
CA PHE A 23 14.05 3.89 4.79
C PHE A 23 13.63 3.32 6.15
N ILE A 24 13.14 2.09 6.16
CA ILE A 24 12.68 1.41 7.36
C ILE A 24 13.84 1.28 8.36
N THR A 25 15.02 0.87 7.91
CA THR A 25 16.21 0.77 8.79
C THR A 25 16.54 2.11 9.45
N ALA A 26 16.45 3.21 8.71
CA ALA A 26 16.68 4.55 9.27
C ALA A 26 15.64 4.91 10.34
N LEU A 27 14.35 4.68 10.07
CA LEU A 27 13.27 4.93 11.03
C LEU A 27 13.46 4.10 12.31
N ARG A 28 13.75 2.80 12.18
CA ARG A 28 13.99 1.89 13.31
C ARG A 28 15.21 2.31 14.13
N THR A 29 16.26 2.79 13.47
CA THR A 29 17.48 3.26 14.15
C THR A 29 17.22 4.55 14.91
N LYS A 30 16.45 5.47 14.32
CA LYS A 30 16.24 6.81 14.88
C LYS A 30 15.21 6.85 16.00
N VAL A 31 14.12 6.07 15.89
CA VAL A 31 13.05 6.00 16.90
C VAL A 31 12.70 4.53 17.20
N PRO A 32 13.56 3.78 17.92
CA PRO A 32 13.35 2.35 18.15
C PRO A 32 12.03 2.03 18.87
N SER A 33 11.58 2.90 19.77
CA SER A 33 10.35 2.70 20.56
C SER A 33 9.05 2.83 19.76
N HIS A 34 9.11 3.37 18.54
CA HIS A 34 7.97 3.53 17.62
C HIS A 34 8.31 2.99 16.22
N ALA A 35 9.33 2.14 16.13
CA ALA A 35 9.87 1.57 14.91
C ALA A 35 8.77 0.97 14.01
N ASP A 36 7.90 0.17 14.62
CA ASP A 36 6.89 -0.59 13.90
C ASP A 36 5.74 0.31 13.41
N ALA A 37 5.33 1.31 14.21
CA ALA A 37 4.35 2.31 13.81
C ALA A 37 4.85 3.22 12.67
N LEU A 38 6.13 3.61 12.70
CA LEU A 38 6.74 4.44 11.66
C LEU A 38 6.96 3.64 10.35
N GLU A 39 7.38 2.39 10.46
CA GLU A 39 7.46 1.46 9.32
C GLU A 39 6.09 1.30 8.66
N TRP A 40 5.04 1.05 9.45
CA TRP A 40 3.68 0.93 8.94
C TRP A 40 3.23 2.22 8.23
N ARG A 41 3.48 3.39 8.84
CA ARG A 41 3.09 4.68 8.26
C ARG A 41 3.78 4.92 6.93
N TYR A 42 5.05 4.53 6.81
CA TYR A 42 5.78 4.58 5.54
C TYR A 42 5.19 3.64 4.49
N ARG A 43 4.97 2.36 4.84
CA ARG A 43 4.39 1.36 3.93
C ARG A 43 3.00 1.78 3.43
N ARG A 44 2.15 2.32 4.32
CA ARG A 44 0.84 2.86 3.97
C ARG A 44 0.95 4.05 3.03
N THR A 45 1.81 5.03 3.34
CA THR A 45 2.02 6.21 2.48
C THR A 45 2.46 5.81 1.06
N MET A 46 3.39 4.86 0.93
CA MET A 46 3.84 4.37 -0.38
C MET A 46 2.72 3.61 -1.10
N THR A 47 1.93 2.81 -0.37
CA THR A 47 0.81 2.06 -0.93
C THR A 47 -0.27 3.01 -1.44
N ASP A 48 -0.73 3.96 -0.61
CA ASP A 48 -1.76 4.94 -0.97
C ASP A 48 -1.33 5.76 -2.21
N PHE A 49 -0.04 6.06 -2.35
CA PHE A 49 0.51 6.68 -3.55
C PHE A 49 0.46 5.77 -4.78
N MET A 50 1.00 4.55 -4.67
CA MET A 50 1.09 3.59 -5.79
C MET A 50 -0.28 3.27 -6.40
N TRP A 51 -1.34 3.38 -5.60
CA TRP A 51 -2.70 3.11 -6.01
C TRP A 51 -3.59 4.37 -6.11
N ARG A 52 -3.02 5.57 -5.99
CA ARG A 52 -3.68 6.87 -6.19
C ARG A 52 -4.85 7.16 -5.25
N GLN A 53 -4.75 6.79 -3.97
CA GLN A 53 -5.84 7.00 -3.01
C GLN A 53 -5.63 8.15 -2.04
N ALA A 54 -4.43 8.69 -1.99
CA ALA A 54 -4.18 9.97 -1.36
C ALA A 54 -3.97 11.03 -2.44
N PRO A 55 -4.46 12.28 -2.24
CA PRO A 55 -3.93 13.42 -2.96
C PRO A 55 -2.40 13.44 -2.83
N ILE A 56 -1.71 13.84 -3.89
CA ILE A 56 -0.25 13.82 -3.91
C ILE A 56 0.35 14.70 -2.80
N GLU A 57 -0.38 15.71 -2.38
CA GLU A 57 -0.06 16.61 -1.27
C GLU A 57 -0.05 15.90 0.08
N GLU A 58 -1.00 14.96 0.29
CA GLU A 58 -1.04 14.14 1.49
C GLU A 58 0.13 13.16 1.51
N THR A 59 0.47 12.56 0.36
CA THR A 59 1.68 11.76 0.20
C THR A 59 2.94 12.58 0.50
N GLN A 60 3.05 13.81 -0.03
CA GLN A 60 4.18 14.72 0.25
C GLN A 60 4.28 15.04 1.75
N CYS A 61 3.15 15.36 2.39
CA CYS A 61 3.12 15.71 3.81
C CYS A 61 3.54 14.53 4.70
N CYS A 62 2.93 13.37 4.51
CA CYS A 62 3.23 12.17 5.30
C CYS A 62 4.67 11.71 5.09
N LEU A 63 5.14 11.70 3.84
CA LEU A 63 6.51 11.30 3.53
C LEU A 63 7.52 12.33 4.07
N GLY A 64 7.21 13.63 4.00
CA GLY A 64 8.04 14.69 4.56
C GLY A 64 8.28 14.49 6.05
N GLN A 65 7.21 14.24 6.83
CA GLN A 65 7.33 13.96 8.27
C GLN A 65 8.16 12.70 8.55
N LEU A 66 8.02 11.66 7.73
CA LEU A 66 8.81 10.42 7.88
C LEU A 66 10.29 10.64 7.54
N VAL A 67 10.60 11.44 6.50
CA VAL A 67 11.98 11.80 6.13
C VAL A 67 12.61 12.65 7.22
N GLU A 68 11.88 13.61 7.78
CA GLU A 68 12.32 14.40 8.93
C GLU A 68 12.56 13.52 10.16
N THR A 69 11.67 12.56 10.41
CA THR A 69 11.80 11.61 11.54
C THR A 69 13.01 10.69 11.37
N ALA A 70 13.28 10.20 10.16
CA ALA A 70 14.46 9.38 9.87
C ALA A 70 15.76 10.17 10.07
N ASP A 71 15.73 11.48 9.77
CA ASP A 71 16.86 12.42 9.92
C ASP A 71 18.16 11.90 9.30
N GLU A 72 18.04 11.31 8.11
CA GLU A 72 19.12 10.70 7.34
C GLU A 72 19.31 11.46 6.04
N GLU A 73 20.51 12.00 5.83
CA GLU A 73 20.80 12.86 4.67
C GLU A 73 20.61 12.12 3.35
N ARG A 74 20.95 10.83 3.32
CA ARG A 74 20.74 10.00 2.12
C ARG A 74 19.25 9.91 1.76
N ILE A 75 18.38 9.71 2.74
CA ILE A 75 16.93 9.62 2.53
C ILE A 75 16.38 10.99 2.10
N ARG A 76 16.79 12.05 2.79
CA ARG A 76 16.41 13.43 2.44
C ARG A 76 16.76 13.75 0.99
N SER A 77 17.98 13.40 0.56
CA SER A 77 18.43 13.60 -0.81
C SER A 77 17.63 12.79 -1.85
N ILE A 78 17.23 11.55 -1.52
CA ILE A 78 16.45 10.70 -2.45
C ILE A 78 15.08 11.33 -2.72
N PHE A 79 14.39 11.80 -1.69
CA PHE A 79 13.02 12.31 -1.82
C PHE A 79 12.94 13.82 -2.05
N ALA A 80 14.06 14.55 -2.02
CA ALA A 80 14.09 16.02 -2.07
C ALA A 80 13.25 16.62 -3.21
N LYS A 81 13.46 16.16 -4.45
CA LYS A 81 12.76 16.67 -5.63
C LYS A 81 11.24 16.49 -5.52
N PHE A 82 10.80 15.35 -4.98
CA PHE A 82 9.38 15.09 -4.74
C PHE A 82 8.82 15.98 -3.63
N LEU A 83 9.52 16.07 -2.49
CA LEU A 83 9.04 16.82 -1.31
C LEU A 83 8.94 18.33 -1.54
N THR A 84 9.71 18.87 -2.48
CA THR A 84 9.67 20.30 -2.84
C THR A 84 8.88 20.58 -4.13
N ALA A 85 8.29 19.56 -4.75
CA ALA A 85 7.54 19.75 -5.99
C ALA A 85 6.27 20.56 -5.72
N PRO A 86 5.94 21.57 -6.56
CA PRO A 86 4.68 22.29 -6.45
C PRO A 86 3.50 21.35 -6.73
N THR A 87 2.34 21.65 -6.17
CA THR A 87 1.14 20.80 -6.26
C THR A 87 -0.15 21.60 -6.37
N GLU A 88 -0.09 22.89 -6.69
CA GLU A 88 -1.27 23.76 -6.79
C GLU A 88 -2.11 23.49 -8.04
N LEU A 89 -1.47 23.08 -9.14
CA LEU A 89 -2.09 22.87 -10.45
C LEU A 89 -2.10 21.39 -10.85
N PRO A 90 -3.07 20.93 -11.66
CA PRO A 90 -3.15 19.53 -12.11
C PRO A 90 -1.87 18.99 -12.77
N ASP A 91 -1.22 19.80 -13.60
CA ASP A 91 0.02 19.41 -14.28
C ASP A 91 1.18 19.25 -13.28
N GLN A 92 1.25 20.12 -12.27
CA GLN A 92 2.25 20.04 -11.20
C GLN A 92 2.04 18.80 -10.33
N LYS A 93 0.79 18.45 -10.00
CA LYS A 93 0.46 17.20 -9.28
C LYS A 93 0.89 15.96 -10.07
N THR A 94 0.71 16.02 -11.40
CA THR A 94 1.11 14.94 -12.29
C THR A 94 2.64 14.79 -12.33
N GLU A 95 3.37 15.89 -12.43
CA GLU A 95 4.84 15.91 -12.42
C GLU A 95 5.41 15.47 -11.05
N ALA A 96 4.78 15.85 -9.94
CA ALA A 96 5.14 15.39 -8.60
C ALA A 96 4.94 13.88 -8.46
N ALA A 97 3.83 13.33 -8.96
CA ALA A 97 3.59 11.90 -8.97
C ALA A 97 4.59 11.15 -9.87
N ASP A 98 4.88 11.66 -11.07
CA ASP A 98 5.90 11.08 -11.95
C ASP A 98 7.29 11.11 -11.28
N THR A 99 7.62 12.19 -10.56
CA THR A 99 8.88 12.30 -9.79
C THR A 99 8.97 11.23 -8.69
N LEU A 100 7.90 10.97 -7.95
CA LEU A 100 7.92 9.90 -6.96
C LEU A 100 8.00 8.51 -7.61
N CYS A 101 7.38 8.31 -8.78
CA CYS A 101 7.55 7.07 -9.56
C CYS A 101 9.00 6.84 -9.97
N GLU A 102 9.70 7.88 -10.42
CA GLU A 102 11.13 7.83 -10.75
C GLU A 102 11.98 7.39 -9.55
N VAL A 103 11.72 7.95 -8.36
CA VAL A 103 12.40 7.57 -7.12
C VAL A 103 12.17 6.09 -6.79
N LEU A 104 10.94 5.63 -6.95
CA LEU A 104 10.52 4.24 -6.73
C LEU A 104 10.97 3.29 -7.86
N GLY A 105 11.58 3.79 -8.94
CA GLY A 105 12.01 2.98 -10.08
C GLY A 105 10.86 2.37 -10.88
N ILE A 106 9.63 2.90 -10.76
CA ILE A 106 8.46 2.42 -11.48
C ILE A 106 8.15 3.33 -12.68
N ALA A 107 7.74 2.75 -13.81
CA ALA A 107 7.62 3.47 -15.08
C ALA A 107 6.50 4.52 -15.05
N ARG A 108 5.30 4.15 -14.55
CA ARG A 108 4.16 5.04 -14.30
C ARG A 108 3.05 4.28 -13.57
N LEU A 109 2.34 4.94 -12.65
CA LEU A 109 1.24 4.37 -11.85
C LEU A 109 0.14 3.64 -12.68
N ILE A 110 -0.06 4.04 -13.94
CA ILE A 110 -1.09 3.46 -14.83
C ILE A 110 -0.69 2.08 -15.34
N GLU A 111 0.61 1.80 -15.50
CA GLU A 111 1.09 0.54 -16.07
C GLU A 111 1.24 -0.55 -15.00
N THR A 112 1.50 -0.17 -13.75
CA THR A 112 1.72 -1.09 -12.63
C THR A 112 0.45 -1.72 -12.08
N ASN A 113 -0.72 -1.10 -12.28
CA ASN A 113 -1.97 -1.45 -11.60
C ASN A 113 -2.86 -2.48 -12.33
N GLY A 114 -2.24 -3.35 -13.13
CA GLY A 114 -2.95 -4.41 -13.86
C GLY A 114 -3.44 -5.60 -13.02
N ARG A 115 -3.29 -5.61 -11.68
CA ARG A 115 -3.47 -6.86 -10.91
C ARG A 115 -4.31 -6.87 -9.62
N LYS A 116 -4.95 -5.77 -9.21
CA LYS A 116 -6.09 -5.85 -8.26
C LYS A 116 -7.14 -4.80 -8.63
N PRO A 117 -8.41 -5.18 -8.88
CA PRO A 117 -9.50 -4.23 -9.03
C PRO A 117 -9.51 -3.22 -7.88
N TYR A 118 -9.51 -1.92 -8.18
CA TYR A 118 -9.54 -0.81 -7.21
C TYR A 118 -10.49 -1.04 -6.01
N ARG A 119 -11.63 -1.73 -6.26
CA ARG A 119 -12.62 -2.09 -5.24
C ARG A 119 -12.11 -3.06 -4.17
N ILE A 120 -11.30 -4.05 -4.54
CA ILE A 120 -10.70 -5.01 -3.59
C ILE A 120 -9.75 -4.27 -2.65
N TRP A 121 -8.95 -3.35 -3.19
CA TRP A 121 -8.08 -2.53 -2.36
C TRP A 121 -8.88 -1.62 -1.40
N CYS A 122 -9.94 -0.94 -1.87
CA CYS A 122 -10.75 -0.08 -1.01
C CYS A 122 -11.32 -0.86 0.16
N ALA A 123 -11.84 -2.06 -0.12
CA ALA A 123 -12.33 -2.96 0.91
C ALA A 123 -11.24 -3.38 1.90
N SER A 124 -10.01 -3.67 1.44
CA SER A 124 -8.88 -3.96 2.35
C SER A 124 -8.55 -2.80 3.29
N ASN A 125 -8.63 -1.57 2.81
CA ASN A 125 -8.33 -0.38 3.61
C ASN A 125 -9.44 -0.02 4.59
N ASP A 126 -10.71 -0.24 4.21
CA ASP A 126 -11.82 -0.08 5.13
C ASP A 126 -11.72 -1.08 6.29
N ILE A 127 -11.25 -2.31 6.03
CA ILE A 127 -10.92 -3.28 7.08
C ILE A 127 -9.82 -2.75 7.99
N MET A 128 -8.71 -2.22 7.45
CA MET A 128 -7.60 -1.70 8.27
C MET A 128 -8.03 -0.51 9.13
N ARG A 129 -8.79 0.44 8.56
CA ARG A 129 -9.30 1.61 9.30
C ARG A 129 -10.25 1.18 10.42
N GLU A 130 -11.13 0.22 10.15
CA GLU A 130 -12.02 -0.28 11.19
C GLU A 130 -11.24 -1.09 12.23
N ALA A 131 -10.18 -1.80 11.84
CA ALA A 131 -9.35 -2.57 12.76
C ALA A 131 -8.61 -1.65 13.75
N GLU A 132 -8.12 -0.50 13.28
CA GLU A 132 -7.55 0.55 14.14
C GLU A 132 -8.56 1.05 15.19
N ILE A 133 -9.84 1.12 14.83
CA ILE A 133 -10.92 1.55 15.73
C ILE A 133 -11.31 0.44 16.71
N CYS A 134 -11.55 -0.77 16.21
CA CYS A 134 -12.01 -1.92 17.01
C CYS A 134 -10.94 -2.40 18.00
N PHE A 135 -9.66 -2.31 17.63
CA PHE A 135 -8.55 -2.84 18.42
C PHE A 135 -7.72 -1.74 19.07
N GLU A 136 -8.27 -0.54 19.29
CA GLU A 136 -7.55 0.62 19.83
C GLU A 136 -6.48 0.26 20.89
N GLY A 137 -5.20 0.37 20.51
CA GLY A 137 -4.04 0.07 21.36
C GLY A 137 -3.54 -1.39 21.38
N ASP A 138 -4.15 -2.30 20.63
CA ASP A 138 -3.78 -3.72 20.46
C ASP A 138 -3.23 -3.94 19.05
N GLU A 139 -1.96 -3.55 18.88
CA GLU A 139 -1.27 -3.56 17.59
C GLU A 139 -1.19 -4.99 17.02
N ASP A 140 -0.99 -6.02 17.86
CA ASP A 140 -0.87 -7.42 17.44
C ASP A 140 -2.10 -7.90 16.67
N LYS A 141 -3.29 -7.42 17.06
CA LYS A 141 -4.54 -7.73 16.37
C LYS A 141 -4.67 -7.04 15.02
N ALA A 142 -4.24 -5.78 14.93
CA ALA A 142 -4.18 -5.07 13.65
C ALA A 142 -3.14 -5.71 12.71
N TRP A 143 -1.99 -6.12 13.24
CA TRP A 143 -0.94 -6.85 12.54
C TRP A 143 -1.43 -8.17 11.96
N PHE A 144 -2.22 -8.94 12.72
CA PHE A 144 -2.79 -10.20 12.25
C PHE A 144 -3.58 -10.03 10.95
N LEU A 145 -4.37 -8.95 10.82
CA LEU A 145 -5.14 -8.64 9.62
C LEU A 145 -4.30 -8.07 8.49
N ALA A 146 -3.35 -7.18 8.82
CA ALA A 146 -2.45 -6.58 7.83
C ALA A 146 -1.53 -7.62 7.16
N ASP A 147 -1.19 -8.72 7.83
CA ASP A 147 -0.41 -9.83 7.27
C ASP A 147 -1.24 -10.71 6.32
N ARG A 148 -2.53 -10.88 6.62
CA ARG A 148 -3.37 -11.93 5.98
C ARG A 148 -4.30 -11.41 4.89
N ILE A 149 -4.82 -10.19 5.01
CA ILE A 149 -5.69 -9.56 4.01
C ILE A 149 -4.94 -9.24 2.69
N PRO A 150 -3.69 -8.70 2.69
CA PRO A 150 -3.00 -8.34 1.45
C PRO A 150 -2.37 -9.51 0.70
N SER A 151 -2.29 -10.70 1.32
CA SER A 151 -1.35 -11.78 0.98
C SER A 151 -1.38 -12.30 -0.46
N GLY A 152 -2.38 -11.97 -1.28
CA GLY A 152 -2.35 -12.24 -2.72
C GLY A 152 -2.25 -13.72 -3.09
N ILE A 153 -2.42 -14.63 -2.12
CA ILE A 153 -2.62 -16.04 -2.35
C ILE A 153 -4.10 -16.17 -2.71
N GLU A 154 -4.42 -15.91 -3.97
CA GLU A 154 -5.80 -15.77 -4.43
C GLU A 154 -6.47 -17.14 -4.66
N VAL A 155 -5.71 -18.24 -4.69
CA VAL A 155 -6.25 -19.58 -5.00
C VAL A 155 -5.44 -20.70 -4.32
N GLY A 156 -6.14 -21.63 -3.65
CA GLY A 156 -5.55 -22.85 -3.08
C GLY A 156 -5.96 -23.14 -1.63
N GLY A 157 -5.54 -24.29 -1.10
CA GLY A 157 -5.90 -24.71 0.27
C GLY A 157 -5.31 -23.82 1.38
N GLU A 158 -4.13 -23.24 1.14
CA GLU A 158 -3.48 -22.29 2.05
C GLU A 158 -4.23 -20.95 2.11
N ALA A 159 -4.69 -20.46 0.96
CA ALA A 159 -5.54 -19.26 0.88
C ALA A 159 -6.83 -19.44 1.69
N MET A 160 -7.54 -20.56 1.51
CA MET A 160 -8.77 -20.85 2.24
C MET A 160 -8.54 -20.95 3.75
N ALA A 161 -7.43 -21.55 4.18
CA ALA A 161 -7.07 -21.61 5.59
C ALA A 161 -6.81 -20.22 6.18
N ILE A 162 -6.12 -19.34 5.44
CA ILE A 162 -5.89 -17.95 5.86
C ILE A 162 -7.20 -17.17 5.93
N ARG A 163 -8.10 -17.31 4.95
CA ARG A 163 -9.42 -16.66 4.98
C ARG A 163 -10.23 -17.06 6.20
N GLN A 164 -10.30 -18.36 6.48
CA GLN A 164 -11.03 -18.89 7.63
C GLN A 164 -10.44 -18.40 8.97
N GLN A 165 -9.11 -18.28 9.06
CA GLN A 165 -8.45 -17.69 10.23
C GLN A 165 -8.86 -16.23 10.42
N VAL A 166 -8.88 -15.45 9.34
CA VAL A 166 -9.31 -14.04 9.37
C VAL A 166 -10.78 -13.92 9.76
N GLU A 167 -11.69 -14.66 9.12
CA GLU A 167 -13.12 -14.66 9.44
C GLU A 167 -13.38 -15.01 10.91
N THR A 168 -12.68 -16.02 11.44
CA THR A 168 -12.80 -16.41 12.85
C THR A 168 -12.30 -15.31 13.78
N PHE A 169 -11.19 -14.68 13.42
CA PHE A 169 -10.56 -13.65 14.22
C PHE A 169 -11.42 -12.39 14.35
N VAL A 170 -12.12 -12.01 13.28
CA VAL A 170 -12.95 -10.80 13.25
C VAL A 170 -14.41 -11.06 13.69
N ALA A 171 -14.76 -12.30 14.00
CA ALA A 171 -16.14 -12.72 14.25
C ALA A 171 -16.82 -12.00 15.42
N SER A 172 -16.05 -11.54 16.41
CA SER A 172 -16.58 -10.75 17.54
C SER A 172 -16.87 -9.30 17.20
N GLU A 173 -16.35 -8.79 16.07
CA GLU A 173 -16.45 -7.40 15.63
C GLU A 173 -17.39 -7.29 14.42
N PRO A 174 -18.68 -6.96 14.61
CA PRO A 174 -19.70 -7.11 13.56
C PRO A 174 -19.39 -6.35 12.27
N LYS A 175 -18.92 -5.11 12.40
CA LYS A 175 -18.58 -4.26 11.25
C LYS A 175 -17.31 -4.73 10.54
N LEU A 176 -16.33 -5.21 11.29
CA LEU A 176 -15.10 -5.75 10.72
C LEU A 176 -15.37 -7.07 9.97
N SER A 177 -16.23 -7.92 10.53
CA SER A 177 -16.70 -9.16 9.91
C SER A 177 -17.42 -8.91 8.58
N GLU A 178 -18.31 -7.91 8.54
CA GLU A 178 -19.00 -7.50 7.31
C GLU A 178 -18.03 -7.00 6.22
N LEU A 179 -17.04 -6.18 6.60
CA LEU A 179 -16.02 -5.67 5.70
C LEU A 179 -15.13 -6.78 5.14
N VAL A 180 -14.70 -7.73 5.99
CA VAL A 180 -13.92 -8.91 5.57
C VAL A 180 -14.70 -9.81 4.62
N SER A 181 -15.98 -10.08 4.90
CA SER A 181 -16.84 -10.87 4.01
C SER A 181 -16.96 -10.21 2.64
N SER A 182 -17.26 -8.90 2.63
CA SER A 182 -17.38 -8.12 1.40
C SER A 182 -16.07 -8.08 0.60
N TYR A 183 -14.92 -8.01 1.29
CA TYR A 183 -13.60 -8.08 0.67
C TYR A 183 -13.37 -9.41 -0.03
N TYR A 184 -13.68 -10.54 0.60
CA TYR A 184 -13.49 -11.85 -0.02
C TYR A 184 -14.47 -12.12 -1.16
N GLU A 185 -15.72 -11.67 -1.05
CA GLU A 185 -16.65 -11.68 -2.18
C GLU A 185 -16.08 -10.93 -3.38
N LEU A 186 -15.52 -9.73 -3.15
CA LEU A 186 -14.86 -8.96 -4.20
C LEU A 186 -13.64 -9.68 -4.79
N CYS A 187 -12.86 -10.39 -3.97
CA CYS A 187 -11.73 -11.20 -4.42
C CYS A 187 -12.17 -12.42 -5.25
N ASP A 188 -13.34 -12.98 -4.96
CA ASP A 188 -13.89 -14.19 -5.60
C ASP A 188 -14.67 -13.89 -6.87
N MET A 189 -15.03 -12.63 -7.12
CA MET A 189 -15.55 -12.19 -8.41
C MET A 189 -14.46 -12.38 -9.48
N SER A 190 -14.57 -13.45 -10.26
CA SER A 190 -13.57 -13.83 -11.27
C SER A 190 -13.33 -12.74 -12.32
N GLU A 191 -12.13 -12.74 -12.91
CA GLU A 191 -11.78 -11.93 -14.09
C GLU A 191 -12.83 -12.05 -15.22
N GLU A 192 -13.55 -13.18 -15.32
CA GLU A 192 -14.59 -13.43 -16.31
C GLU A 192 -15.83 -12.53 -16.15
N ALA A 193 -16.21 -12.14 -14.93
CA ALA A 193 -17.31 -11.20 -14.69
C ALA A 193 -16.92 -9.77 -15.09
N VAL A 194 -15.65 -9.42 -14.92
CA VAL A 194 -15.08 -8.13 -15.33
C VAL A 194 -14.97 -8.05 -16.85
N GLU A 195 -14.59 -9.13 -17.53
CA GLU A 195 -14.54 -9.23 -19.00
C GLU A 195 -15.94 -9.20 -19.65
N ALA A 196 -16.94 -9.84 -19.02
CA ALA A 196 -18.32 -9.84 -19.50
C ALA A 196 -19.00 -8.46 -19.41
N SER A 197 -18.60 -7.62 -18.46
CA SER A 197 -19.07 -6.23 -18.35
C SER A 197 -18.45 -5.26 -19.36
N ARG A 198 -17.44 -5.71 -20.11
CA ARG A 198 -16.73 -4.97 -21.17
C ARG A 198 -17.14 -5.38 -22.59
N ARG A 199 -18.04 -6.36 -22.74
CA ARG A 199 -18.69 -6.73 -24.01
C ARG A 199 -20.10 -6.15 -24.08
#